data_AF-Q8IRR6-F1
#
_entry.id   AF-Q8IRR6-F1
#
_cell.length_a   1.000
_cell.length_b   1.000
_cell.length_c   1.000
_cell.angle_alpha   90.00
_cell.angle_beta   90.00
_cell.angle_gamma   90.00
#
_symmetry.space_group_name_H-M   'P 1'
#
loop_
_entity.id
_entity.type
_entity.pdbx_description
1 polymer ?
#
loop_
_entity_poly.entity_id
_entity_poly.type
_entity_poly.pdbx_seq_one_letter_code
_entity_poly.pdbx_strand_id
1 'polypeptide(L)'
;MHSQQLTLIFGMTLLWSMASGTTQPPSRRPPVTTARTTPRNCPLFPQVCSQTSPRVCGRTARGECQRFENICHLMLANVLRQPEGVRHTRDIDCRNVRGTGAANRRPCYNPCPARPVVCKRSPPSQQICVRSRDNRQCKVLANSCQLRNQNCHSQPRNNWLRTDRRRCGQLQLGDKPQNCIRVPVRPRPTRAQHHSTQHY
;
A
#
# COMPACT_ATOMS: atom_id res chain seq x y z
N MET A 1 0.25 43.72 43.73
CA MET A 1 -0.31 44.51 42.60
C MET A 1 0.24 44.03 41.24
N HIS A 2 0.03 42.77 40.84
CA HIS A 2 0.65 42.20 39.61
C HIS A 2 -0.35 41.43 38.72
N SER A 3 -1.65 41.70 38.84
CA SER A 3 -2.72 40.86 38.27
C SER A 3 -3.28 41.30 36.91
N GLN A 4 -2.67 42.26 36.20
CA GLN A 4 -3.23 42.80 34.95
C GLN A 4 -2.35 42.64 33.70
N GLN A 5 -1.13 42.09 33.82
CA GLN A 5 -0.23 41.95 32.66
C GLN A 5 -0.44 40.67 31.83
N LEU A 6 -1.07 39.63 32.37
CA LEU A 6 -1.21 38.35 31.67
C LEU A 6 -2.39 38.30 30.69
N THR A 7 -3.36 39.20 30.81
CA THR A 7 -4.57 39.18 29.98
C THR A 7 -4.38 39.87 28.62
N LEU A 8 -3.36 40.74 28.48
CA LEU A 8 -3.10 41.47 27.23
C LEU A 8 -2.30 40.66 26.20
N ILE A 9 -1.59 39.62 26.62
CA ILE A 9 -0.76 38.81 25.71
C ILE A 9 -1.62 37.80 24.92
N PHE A 10 -2.70 37.29 25.51
CA PHE A 10 -3.63 36.37 24.83
C PHE A 10 -4.56 37.05 23.81
N GLY A 11 -4.79 38.36 23.94
CA GLY A 11 -5.62 39.12 22.98
C GLY A 11 -4.93 39.40 21.64
N MET A 12 -3.60 39.54 21.63
CA MET A 12 -2.84 39.89 20.42
C MET A 12 -2.51 38.67 19.54
N THR A 13 -2.52 37.45 20.07
CA THR A 13 -2.26 36.24 19.27
C THR A 13 -3.46 35.75 18.47
N LEU A 14 -4.68 36.18 18.81
CA LEU A 14 -5.92 35.78 18.13
C LEU A 14 -6.28 36.66 16.92
N LEU A 15 -5.68 37.84 16.79
CA LEU A 15 -5.85 38.73 15.63
C LEU A 15 -4.86 38.44 14.49
N TRP A 16 -3.75 37.75 14.76
CA TRP A 16 -2.76 37.38 13.73
C TRP A 16 -3.11 36.10 12.96
N SER A 17 -4.09 35.31 13.42
CA SER A 17 -4.54 34.10 12.73
C SER A 17 -5.60 34.35 11.64
N MET A 18 -6.11 35.57 11.48
CA MET A 18 -7.14 35.90 10.50
C MET A 18 -6.63 36.62 9.25
N ALA A 19 -5.37 37.08 9.23
CA ALA A 19 -4.82 37.90 8.14
C ALA A 19 -3.76 37.21 7.26
N SER A 20 -3.40 35.95 7.56
CA SER A 20 -2.43 35.21 6.74
C SER A 20 -3.10 34.50 5.57
N GLY A 21 -3.24 35.27 4.49
CA GLY A 21 -2.71 34.81 3.20
C GLY A 21 -3.62 33.94 2.37
N THR A 22 -4.68 34.56 1.85
CA THR A 22 -5.32 34.16 0.60
C THR A 22 -4.37 34.42 -0.60
N THR A 23 -3.31 33.63 -0.72
CA THR A 23 -2.51 33.58 -1.96
C THR A 23 -2.76 32.24 -2.63
N GLN A 24 -3.83 32.19 -3.41
CA GLN A 24 -3.99 31.18 -4.47
C GLN A 24 -2.88 31.42 -5.50
N PRO A 25 -2.00 30.44 -5.76
CA PRO A 25 -1.14 30.53 -6.92
C PRO A 25 -2.03 30.48 -8.17
N PRO A 26 -1.75 31.29 -9.21
CA PRO A 26 -2.44 31.17 -10.48
C PRO A 26 -2.10 29.80 -11.06
N SER A 27 -2.99 28.84 -10.86
CA SER A 27 -2.96 27.58 -11.58
C SER A 27 -3.25 27.92 -13.03
N ARG A 28 -2.19 28.11 -13.83
CA ARG A 28 -2.20 27.92 -15.28
C ARG A 28 -2.73 26.51 -15.52
N ARG A 29 -4.05 26.36 -15.52
CA ARG A 29 -4.69 25.29 -16.27
C ARG A 29 -4.38 25.61 -17.73
N PRO A 30 -3.65 24.75 -18.45
CA PRO A 30 -3.74 24.80 -19.89
C PRO A 30 -5.23 24.66 -20.22
N PRO A 31 -5.74 25.34 -21.27
CA PRO A 31 -7.04 24.98 -21.79
C PRO A 31 -7.03 23.46 -21.99
N VAL A 32 -8.09 22.79 -21.57
CA VAL A 32 -8.32 21.40 -21.92
C VAL A 32 -8.56 21.40 -23.43
N THR A 33 -7.47 21.54 -24.17
CA THR A 33 -7.40 21.38 -25.60
C THR A 33 -7.65 19.92 -25.86
N THR A 34 -8.73 19.72 -26.61
CA THR A 34 -9.03 18.51 -27.37
C THR A 34 -9.15 17.25 -26.53
N ALA A 35 -10.40 16.82 -26.36
CA ALA A 35 -10.72 15.41 -26.32
C ALA A 35 -9.84 14.70 -27.36
N ARG A 36 -8.81 14.00 -26.88
CA ARG A 36 -8.03 13.10 -27.71
C ARG A 36 -9.03 12.05 -28.16
N THR A 37 -9.56 12.21 -29.35
CA THR A 37 -10.17 11.14 -30.12
C THR A 37 -9.10 10.07 -30.22
N THR A 38 -9.11 9.14 -29.26
CA THR A 38 -8.47 7.85 -29.45
C THR A 38 -9.01 7.34 -30.79
N PRO A 39 -8.14 6.96 -31.74
CA PRO A 39 -8.60 6.37 -32.98
C PRO A 39 -9.52 5.21 -32.59
N ARG A 40 -10.81 5.31 -32.98
CA ARG A 40 -11.85 4.30 -32.74
C ARG A 40 -11.53 2.93 -33.40
N ASN A 41 -10.33 2.76 -33.94
CA ASN A 41 -9.82 1.55 -34.58
C ASN A 41 -8.88 0.71 -33.71
N CYS A 42 -8.63 1.05 -32.45
CA CYS A 42 -8.20 0.02 -31.51
C CYS A 42 -9.46 -0.72 -31.06
N PRO A 43 -9.62 -2.03 -31.31
CA PRO A 43 -10.65 -2.79 -30.63
C PRO A 43 -10.36 -2.64 -29.13
N LEU A 44 -11.15 -1.79 -28.47
CA LEU A 44 -10.96 -1.40 -27.06
C LEU A 44 -11.01 -2.62 -26.13
N PHE A 45 -11.46 -3.76 -26.64
CA PHE A 45 -11.58 -5.04 -25.96
C PHE A 45 -11.18 -6.14 -26.96
N PRO A 46 -10.28 -7.07 -26.59
CA PRO A 46 -10.16 -8.30 -27.36
C PRO A 46 -11.52 -9.02 -27.34
N GLN A 47 -12.00 -9.49 -28.50
CA GLN A 47 -13.26 -10.22 -28.58
C GLN A 47 -13.26 -11.48 -27.71
N VAL A 48 -12.08 -12.07 -27.49
CA VAL A 48 -11.90 -13.27 -26.69
C VAL A 48 -10.91 -12.98 -25.57
N CYS A 49 -11.35 -13.25 -24.34
CA CYS A 49 -10.50 -13.21 -23.17
C CYS A 49 -9.64 -14.47 -23.18
N SER A 50 -8.32 -14.36 -23.33
CA SER A 50 -7.46 -15.55 -23.24
C SER A 50 -7.52 -16.15 -21.83
N GLN A 51 -7.82 -17.45 -21.74
CA GLN A 51 -7.84 -18.20 -20.47
C GLN A 51 -6.45 -18.32 -19.83
N THR A 52 -5.37 -18.14 -20.60
CA THR A 52 -3.99 -18.21 -20.09
C THR A 52 -3.53 -16.91 -19.42
N SER A 53 -4.33 -15.84 -19.50
CA SER A 53 -3.99 -14.56 -18.89
C SER A 53 -4.06 -14.64 -17.36
N PRO A 54 -3.14 -14.00 -16.62
CA PRO A 54 -3.13 -14.05 -15.18
C PRO A 54 -4.34 -13.32 -14.59
N ARG A 55 -4.78 -13.79 -13.42
CA ARG A 55 -5.79 -13.10 -12.62
C ARG A 55 -5.33 -11.70 -12.26
N VAL A 56 -6.26 -10.76 -12.24
CA VAL A 56 -5.98 -9.37 -11.87
C VAL A 56 -6.86 -8.91 -10.71
N CYS A 57 -6.39 -7.91 -9.97
CA CYS A 57 -7.15 -7.29 -8.90
C CYS A 57 -7.85 -6.02 -9.39
N GLY A 58 -9.15 -5.91 -9.14
CA GLY A 58 -9.90 -4.69 -9.35
C GLY A 58 -10.40 -4.11 -8.03
N ARG A 59 -10.48 -2.79 -7.95
CA ARG A 59 -11.00 -2.02 -6.82
C ARG A 59 -12.26 -1.27 -7.23
N THR A 60 -13.33 -1.42 -6.49
CA THR A 60 -14.60 -0.69 -6.67
C THR A 60 -14.48 0.73 -6.13
N ALA A 61 -15.39 1.63 -6.54
CA ALA A 61 -15.48 2.98 -5.98
C ALA A 61 -15.72 2.98 -4.45
N ARG A 62 -16.34 1.92 -3.92
CA ARG A 62 -16.59 1.70 -2.48
C ARG A 62 -15.35 1.24 -1.70
N GLY A 63 -14.21 1.03 -2.36
CA GLY A 63 -12.97 0.59 -1.71
C GLY A 63 -12.85 -0.92 -1.52
N GLU A 64 -13.68 -1.70 -2.20
CA GLU A 64 -13.64 -3.15 -2.14
C GLU A 64 -12.78 -3.73 -3.27
N CYS A 65 -12.06 -4.80 -2.98
CA CYS A 65 -11.20 -5.53 -3.90
C CYS A 65 -11.89 -6.82 -4.36
N GLN A 66 -11.79 -7.10 -5.66
CA GLN A 66 -12.33 -8.27 -6.33
C GLN A 66 -11.28 -8.80 -7.31
N ARG A 67 -11.06 -10.13 -7.33
CA ARG A 67 -10.24 -10.76 -8.36
C ARG A 67 -11.08 -11.04 -9.60
N PHE A 68 -10.49 -10.76 -10.76
CA PHE A 68 -11.02 -11.12 -12.07
C PHE A 68 -10.18 -12.25 -12.65
N GLU A 69 -10.80 -13.07 -13.49
CA GLU A 69 -10.12 -14.21 -14.14
C GLU A 69 -8.92 -13.75 -14.94
N ASN A 70 -9.05 -12.63 -15.64
CA ASN A 70 -7.98 -11.94 -16.32
C ASN A 70 -8.32 -10.45 -16.53
N ILE A 71 -7.40 -9.71 -17.15
CA ILE A 71 -7.56 -8.29 -17.44
C ILE A 71 -8.77 -7.99 -18.33
N CYS A 72 -9.10 -8.88 -19.27
CA CYS A 72 -10.22 -8.69 -20.19
C CYS A 72 -11.56 -8.74 -19.44
N HIS A 73 -11.73 -9.66 -18.48
CA HIS A 73 -12.92 -9.67 -17.60
C HIS A 73 -13.02 -8.41 -16.73
N LEU A 74 -11.90 -7.86 -16.26
CA LEU A 74 -11.89 -6.59 -15.53
C LEU A 74 -12.33 -5.42 -16.43
N MET A 75 -11.82 -5.39 -17.65
CA MET A 75 -12.18 -4.36 -18.62
C MET A 75 -13.66 -4.47 -18.99
N LEU A 76 -14.16 -5.68 -19.28
CA LEU A 76 -15.58 -5.93 -19.55
C LEU A 76 -16.46 -5.48 -18.37
N ALA A 77 -16.06 -5.81 -17.14
CA ALA A 77 -16.74 -5.36 -15.92
C ALA A 77 -16.77 -3.83 -15.77
N ASN A 78 -15.71 -3.13 -16.18
CA ASN A 78 -15.67 -1.67 -16.18
C ASN A 78 -16.68 -1.08 -17.20
N VAL A 79 -16.76 -1.64 -18.40
CA VAL A 79 -17.74 -1.22 -19.44
C VAL A 79 -19.16 -1.46 -18.99
N LEU A 80 -19.44 -2.66 -18.50
CA LEU A 80 -20.76 -3.05 -18.01
C LEU A 80 -21.14 -2.34 -16.70
N ARG A 81 -20.19 -1.63 -16.07
CA ARG A 81 -20.33 -1.01 -14.74
C ARG A 81 -20.75 -2.03 -13.66
N GLN A 82 -20.21 -3.24 -13.76
CA GLN A 82 -20.51 -4.37 -12.89
C GLN A 82 -19.22 -4.96 -12.29
N PRO A 83 -18.75 -4.48 -11.13
CA PRO A 83 -19.32 -3.42 -10.29
C PRO A 83 -18.99 -2.01 -10.77
N GLU A 84 -19.79 -1.05 -10.33
CA GLU A 84 -19.67 0.35 -10.72
C GLU A 84 -18.26 0.90 -10.45
N GLY A 85 -17.69 1.53 -11.48
CA GLY A 85 -16.41 2.23 -11.38
C GLY A 85 -15.23 1.33 -11.01
N VAL A 86 -15.28 0.02 -11.28
CA VAL A 86 -14.16 -0.89 -10.99
C VAL A 86 -12.91 -0.49 -11.77
N ARG A 87 -11.78 -0.36 -11.07
CA ARG A 87 -10.48 -0.02 -11.68
C ARG A 87 -9.45 -1.07 -11.35
N HIS A 88 -8.52 -1.31 -12.26
CA HIS A 88 -7.36 -2.17 -11.97
C HIS A 88 -6.54 -1.61 -10.79
N THR A 89 -6.10 -2.49 -9.89
CA THR A 89 -5.25 -2.15 -8.75
C THR A 89 -4.13 -3.19 -8.58
N ARG A 90 -3.23 -2.99 -7.64
CA ARG A 90 -2.11 -3.91 -7.40
C ARG A 90 -2.61 -5.25 -6.86
N ASP A 91 -2.01 -6.35 -7.31
CA ASP A 91 -2.39 -7.70 -6.87
C ASP A 91 -2.35 -7.87 -5.34
N ILE A 92 -1.44 -7.18 -4.65
CA ILE A 92 -1.31 -7.21 -3.19
C ILE A 92 -2.57 -6.73 -2.45
N ASP A 93 -3.39 -5.88 -3.08
CA ASP A 93 -4.63 -5.40 -2.47
C ASP A 93 -5.69 -6.53 -2.43
N CYS A 94 -5.59 -7.51 -3.33
CA CYS A 94 -6.41 -8.72 -3.36
C CYS A 94 -5.81 -9.91 -2.59
N ARG A 95 -4.82 -9.70 -1.71
CA ARG A 95 -4.16 -10.80 -0.95
C ARG A 95 -5.14 -11.66 -0.13
N ASN A 96 -6.26 -11.09 0.29
CA ASN A 96 -7.29 -11.76 1.09
C ASN A 96 -8.52 -12.20 0.28
N VAL A 97 -8.54 -11.90 -1.03
CA VAL A 97 -9.61 -12.29 -1.96
C VAL A 97 -9.28 -13.69 -2.50
N ARG A 98 -9.98 -14.71 -2.00
CA ARG A 98 -9.65 -16.13 -2.24
C ARG A 98 -10.08 -16.65 -3.62
N GLY A 99 -11.08 -16.03 -4.24
CA GLY A 99 -11.64 -16.46 -5.53
C GLY A 99 -11.97 -15.28 -6.43
N THR A 100 -12.47 -15.58 -7.63
CA THR A 100 -12.93 -14.57 -8.59
C THR A 100 -14.39 -14.18 -8.34
N GLY A 101 -14.83 -13.05 -8.90
CA GLY A 101 -16.23 -12.63 -8.89
C GLY A 101 -16.71 -11.94 -7.60
N ALA A 102 -17.96 -11.50 -7.62
CA ALA A 102 -18.53 -10.62 -6.58
C ALA A 102 -18.67 -11.30 -5.21
N ALA A 103 -18.95 -12.61 -5.16
CA ALA A 103 -19.08 -13.37 -3.91
C ALA A 103 -17.78 -13.37 -3.07
N ASN A 104 -16.63 -13.25 -3.73
CA ASN A 104 -15.31 -13.23 -3.10
C ASN A 104 -14.81 -11.82 -2.78
N ARG A 105 -15.59 -10.79 -3.08
CA ARG A 105 -15.20 -9.40 -2.86
C ARG A 105 -14.97 -9.12 -1.38
N ARG A 106 -13.89 -8.40 -1.04
CA ARG A 106 -13.52 -8.02 0.33
C ARG A 106 -13.02 -6.58 0.35
N PRO A 107 -13.06 -5.85 1.47
CA PRO A 107 -12.38 -4.55 1.57
C PRO A 107 -10.92 -4.64 1.12
N CYS A 108 -10.46 -3.74 0.24
CA CYS A 108 -9.05 -3.71 -0.18
C CYS A 108 -8.12 -3.43 1.00
N TYR A 109 -8.60 -2.58 1.90
CA TYR A 109 -7.92 -2.21 3.12
C TYR A 109 -8.70 -2.80 4.30
N ASN A 110 -8.06 -3.67 5.05
CA ASN A 110 -8.55 -4.02 6.38
C ASN A 110 -8.02 -2.95 7.34
N PRO A 111 -8.92 -2.15 7.96
CA PRO A 111 -8.48 -1.22 8.98
C PRO A 111 -7.77 -1.99 10.09
N CYS A 112 -6.82 -1.31 10.72
CA CYS A 112 -6.24 -1.84 11.93
C CYS A 112 -7.34 -1.96 12.99
N PRO A 113 -7.33 -3.04 13.80
CA PRO A 113 -8.25 -3.12 14.93
C PRO A 113 -8.09 -1.88 15.80
N ALA A 114 -9.13 -1.48 16.55
CA ALA A 114 -9.04 -0.27 17.39
C ALA A 114 -7.89 -0.32 18.41
N ARG A 115 -7.56 -1.54 18.87
CA ARG A 115 -6.46 -1.82 19.81
C ARG A 115 -5.55 -2.93 19.29
N PRO A 116 -4.26 -2.93 19.65
CA PRO A 116 -3.36 -4.03 19.34
C PRO A 116 -3.93 -5.37 19.81
N VAL A 117 -3.79 -6.41 18.97
CA VAL A 117 -4.23 -7.77 19.32
C VAL A 117 -3.26 -8.39 20.32
N VAL A 118 -3.74 -9.12 21.33
CA VAL A 118 -2.84 -9.83 22.25
C VAL A 118 -2.10 -10.93 21.47
N CYS A 119 -0.77 -10.83 21.43
CA CYS A 119 0.05 -11.82 20.76
C CYS A 119 0.43 -12.94 21.73
N LYS A 120 0.25 -14.20 21.31
CA LYS A 120 0.75 -15.37 22.05
C LYS A 120 2.26 -15.23 22.28
N ARG A 121 2.72 -15.65 23.46
CA ARG A 121 4.16 -15.77 23.77
C ARG A 121 4.77 -16.79 22.82
N SER A 122 5.90 -16.43 22.20
CA SER A 122 6.59 -17.27 21.23
C SER A 122 7.99 -17.66 21.72
N PRO A 123 8.46 -18.88 21.42
CA PRO A 123 9.82 -19.28 21.73
C PRO A 123 10.85 -18.50 20.91
N PRO A 124 12.14 -18.46 21.30
CA PRO A 124 13.19 -17.75 20.59
C PRO A 124 13.32 -18.12 19.11
N SER A 125 13.02 -19.37 18.74
CA SER A 125 13.03 -19.87 17.36
C SER A 125 12.03 -19.18 16.43
N GLN A 126 10.98 -18.55 16.97
CA GLN A 126 9.99 -17.81 16.19
C GLN A 126 10.28 -16.32 16.06
N GLN A 127 11.35 -15.84 16.71
CA GLN A 127 11.77 -14.44 16.59
C GLN A 127 12.11 -14.12 15.13
N ILE A 128 11.69 -12.95 14.70
CA ILE A 128 11.89 -12.48 13.34
C ILE A 128 12.72 -11.22 13.33
N CYS A 129 13.62 -11.14 12.34
CA CYS A 129 14.28 -9.88 12.01
C CYS A 129 13.38 -9.09 11.07
N VAL A 130 13.19 -7.81 11.37
CA VAL A 130 12.43 -6.89 10.53
C VAL A 130 13.27 -5.66 10.23
N ARG A 131 13.06 -5.08 9.06
CA ARG A 131 13.69 -3.84 8.61
C ARG A 131 12.66 -2.76 8.33
N SER A 132 13.03 -1.50 8.48
CA SER A 132 12.24 -0.36 8.05
C SER A 132 12.08 -0.34 6.53
N ARG A 133 11.07 0.37 6.03
CA ARG A 133 10.75 0.45 4.60
C ARG A 133 11.87 1.08 3.76
N ASP A 134 12.62 2.01 4.33
CA ASP A 134 13.81 2.65 3.73
C ASP A 134 15.08 1.79 3.84
N ASN A 135 14.97 0.59 4.45
CA ASN A 135 16.04 -0.41 4.60
C ASN A 135 17.18 0.02 5.53
N ARG A 136 17.01 1.08 6.32
CA ARG A 136 18.06 1.62 7.20
C ARG A 136 18.09 0.95 8.56
N GLN A 137 16.93 0.78 9.20
CA GLN A 137 16.83 0.30 10.57
C GLN A 137 16.34 -1.15 10.60
N CYS A 138 16.91 -1.93 11.51
CA CYS A 138 16.57 -3.31 11.79
C CYS A 138 16.24 -3.48 13.27
N LYS A 139 15.36 -4.44 13.58
CA LYS A 139 15.09 -4.87 14.95
C LYS A 139 14.51 -6.29 14.98
N VAL A 140 14.47 -6.86 16.17
CA VAL A 140 13.89 -8.18 16.41
C VAL A 140 12.49 -8.05 17.01
N LEU A 141 11.56 -8.81 16.44
CA LEU A 141 10.21 -9.00 16.98
C LEU A 141 9.99 -10.45 17.34
N ALA A 142 9.10 -10.72 18.28
CA ALA A 142 8.86 -12.07 18.79
C ALA A 142 8.21 -12.99 17.75
N ASN A 143 7.34 -12.45 16.89
CA ASN A 143 6.59 -13.20 15.87
C ASN A 143 5.83 -12.28 14.88
N SER A 144 5.08 -12.89 13.94
CA SER A 144 4.22 -12.18 12.97
C SER A 144 3.12 -11.32 13.60
N CYS A 145 2.57 -11.71 14.75
CA CYS A 145 1.51 -10.95 15.40
C CYS A 145 2.04 -9.59 15.85
N GLN A 146 3.21 -9.56 16.50
CA GLN A 146 3.84 -8.30 16.89
C GLN A 146 4.17 -7.41 15.69
N LEU A 147 4.64 -7.99 14.58
CA LEU A 147 4.86 -7.23 13.34
C LEU A 147 3.57 -6.59 12.81
N ARG A 148 2.46 -7.34 12.79
CA ARG A 148 1.17 -6.81 12.36
C ARG A 148 0.70 -5.69 13.26
N ASN A 149 0.73 -5.89 14.58
CA ASN A 149 0.37 -4.86 15.55
C ASN A 149 1.23 -3.62 15.37
N GLN A 150 2.53 -3.78 15.25
CA GLN A 150 3.42 -2.64 15.09
C GLN A 150 3.11 -1.87 13.81
N ASN A 151 3.02 -2.53 12.66
CA ASN A 151 2.68 -1.85 11.40
C ASN A 151 1.30 -1.19 11.41
N CYS A 152 0.39 -1.71 12.25
CA CYS A 152 -0.93 -1.14 12.39
C CYS A 152 -0.97 0.08 13.32
N HIS A 153 -0.24 0.04 14.42
CA HIS A 153 -0.41 0.97 15.53
C HIS A 153 0.78 1.90 15.79
N SER A 154 1.95 1.63 15.23
CA SER A 154 3.11 2.50 15.47
C SER A 154 2.99 3.83 14.73
N GLN A 155 3.37 4.90 15.43
CA GLN A 155 3.61 6.22 14.83
C GLN A 155 5.09 6.57 15.00
N PRO A 156 5.79 7.00 13.93
CA PRO A 156 5.34 7.04 12.53
C PRO A 156 5.05 5.63 11.97
N ARG A 157 4.26 5.55 10.88
CA ARG A 157 3.99 4.29 10.15
C ARG A 157 5.22 3.83 9.37
N ASN A 158 6.29 3.51 10.08
CA ASN A 158 7.43 2.81 9.52
C ASN A 158 6.97 1.38 9.24
N ASN A 159 6.48 1.12 8.02
CA ASN A 159 6.03 -0.21 7.62
C ASN A 159 7.22 -1.18 7.66
N TRP A 160 7.37 -1.89 8.77
CA TRP A 160 8.39 -2.90 8.99
C TRP A 160 8.13 -4.08 8.08
N LEU A 161 9.19 -4.59 7.48
CA LEU A 161 9.18 -5.73 6.57
C LEU A 161 10.05 -6.83 7.16
N ARG A 162 9.59 -8.08 7.10
CA ARG A 162 10.46 -9.22 7.41
C ARG A 162 11.71 -9.18 6.53
N THR A 163 12.85 -9.54 7.12
CA THR A 163 14.12 -9.60 6.40
C THR A 163 14.98 -10.75 6.91
N ASP A 164 16.14 -10.92 6.29
CA ASP A 164 17.12 -11.94 6.68
C ASP A 164 17.59 -11.71 8.13
N ARG A 165 17.58 -12.78 8.94
CA ARG A 165 17.98 -12.76 10.36
C ARG A 165 19.36 -12.16 10.56
N ARG A 166 20.28 -12.39 9.61
CA ARG A 166 21.66 -11.89 9.64
C ARG A 166 21.75 -10.36 9.67
N ARG A 167 20.75 -9.64 9.14
CA ARG A 167 20.73 -8.17 9.15
C ARG A 167 20.54 -7.57 10.54
N CYS A 168 19.96 -8.33 11.46
CA CYS A 168 19.80 -7.90 12.85
C CYS A 168 21.07 -8.15 13.68
N GLY A 169 22.03 -8.95 13.20
CA GLY A 169 23.25 -9.23 13.95
C GLY A 169 22.98 -9.74 15.37
N GLN A 170 23.52 -9.01 16.35
CA GLN A 170 23.40 -9.33 17.78
C GLN A 170 22.14 -8.76 18.46
N LEU A 171 21.24 -8.11 17.70
CA LEU A 171 19.99 -7.57 18.26
C LEU A 171 19.13 -8.69 18.84
N GLN A 172 18.62 -8.44 20.05
CA GLN A 172 17.71 -9.31 20.77
C GLN A 172 16.30 -8.74 20.80
N LEU A 173 15.35 -9.56 21.25
CA LEU A 173 13.97 -9.14 21.42
C LEU A 173 13.88 -8.06 22.51
N GLY A 174 13.31 -6.90 22.17
CA GLY A 174 13.17 -5.77 23.10
C GLY A 174 14.16 -4.63 22.84
N ASP A 175 15.24 -4.90 22.10
CA ASP A 175 16.20 -3.87 21.71
C ASP A 175 15.54 -2.78 20.85
N LYS A 176 16.02 -1.55 21.03
CA LYS A 176 15.64 -0.42 20.18
C LYS A 176 16.09 -0.67 18.73
N PRO A 177 15.40 -0.11 17.73
CA PRO A 177 15.84 -0.22 16.34
C PRO A 177 17.27 0.33 16.16
N GLN A 178 18.12 -0.43 15.48
CA GLN A 178 19.49 -0.04 15.13
C GLN A 178 19.71 -0.12 13.62
N ASN A 179 20.84 0.39 13.12
CA ASN A 179 21.16 0.29 11.70
C ASN A 179 21.29 -1.18 11.27
N CYS A 180 20.68 -1.53 10.14
CA CYS A 180 20.77 -2.86 9.57
C CYS A 180 22.20 -3.21 9.16
N ILE A 181 22.66 -4.42 9.50
CA ILE A 181 23.91 -4.95 8.95
C ILE A 181 23.74 -5.19 7.45
N ARG A 182 24.77 -4.82 6.67
CA ARG A 182 24.83 -5.10 5.24
C ARG A 182 25.16 -6.58 5.05
N VAL A 183 24.18 -7.33 4.56
CA VAL A 183 24.35 -8.73 4.19
C VAL A 183 24.46 -8.82 2.67
N PRO A 184 25.47 -9.51 2.12
CA PRO A 184 25.61 -9.74 0.69
C PRO A 184 24.32 -10.33 0.11
N VAL A 185 23.75 -9.66 -0.88
CA VAL A 185 22.62 -10.19 -1.63
C VAL A 185 23.21 -11.23 -2.56
N ARG A 186 22.90 -12.52 -2.36
CA ARG A 186 23.21 -13.51 -3.38
C ARG A 186 22.51 -13.05 -4.67
N PRO A 187 23.22 -12.94 -5.81
CA PRO A 187 22.57 -12.60 -7.07
C PRO A 187 21.45 -13.60 -7.28
N ARG A 188 20.22 -13.11 -7.34
CA ARG A 188 19.07 -13.94 -7.65
C ARG A 188 19.29 -14.42 -9.09
N PRO A 189 19.30 -15.73 -9.37
CA PRO A 189 19.36 -16.18 -10.75
C PRO A 189 18.16 -15.58 -11.47
N THR A 190 18.43 -14.65 -12.38
CA THR A 190 17.42 -14.08 -13.27
C THR A 190 16.89 -15.25 -14.06
N ARG A 191 15.65 -15.65 -13.79
CA ARG A 191 14.98 -16.72 -14.53
C ARG A 191 14.95 -16.26 -15.99
N ALA A 192 15.82 -16.84 -16.82
CA ALA A 192 15.80 -16.62 -18.26
C ALA A 192 14.36 -16.87 -18.73
N GLN A 193 13.71 -15.85 -19.24
CA GLN A 193 12.44 -16.01 -19.92
C GLN A 193 12.73 -16.84 -21.18
N HIS A 194 12.41 -18.13 -21.12
CA HIS A 194 12.26 -18.94 -22.32
C HIS A 194 11.12 -18.33 -23.15
N HIS A 195 11.47 -17.47 -24.09
CA HIS A 195 10.64 -17.23 -25.26
C HIS A 195 10.71 -18.50 -26.13
N SER A 196 9.76 -19.40 -25.95
CA SER A 196 9.48 -20.44 -26.94
C SER A 196 8.71 -19.79 -28.09
N THR A 197 9.43 -19.39 -29.12
CA THR A 197 8.85 -19.03 -30.43
C THR A 197 8.42 -20.34 -31.09
N GLN A 198 7.14 -20.70 -31.01
CA GLN A 198 6.58 -21.74 -31.87
C GLN A 198 6.17 -21.09 -33.19
N HIS A 199 6.97 -21.36 -34.22
CA HIS A 199 6.58 -21.26 -35.62
C HIS A 199 5.97 -22.60 -36.04
N TYR A 200 4.72 -22.58 -36.52
CA TYR A 200 4.23 -23.45 -37.59
C TYR A 200 3.06 -22.74 -38.27
#